data_AF-A0A952PH16-F1
#
_entry.id   AF-A0A952PH16-F1
#
_cell.length_a   1.000
_cell.length_b   1.000
_cell.length_c   1.000
_cell.angle_alpha   90.00
_cell.angle_beta   90.00
_cell.angle_gamma   90.00
#
_symmetry.space_group_name_H-M   'P 1'
#
loop_
_entity.id
_entity.type
_entity.pdbx_description
1 polymer ?
#
loop_
_entity_poly.entity_id
_entity_poly.type
_entity_poly.pdbx_seq_one_letter_code
_entity_poly.pdbx_strand_id
1 'polypeptide(L)'
;MRILYPLLVLVILAIVLYTMMSGGSEADPKTTANQFLTSVQKGDYKGTVEMFGGNTCRCPKKGGWVSYLVYASAQEPNLAFLMGRPFKYSNMHETAIKHPDKNAVTILPWQKPEDVIVDVDLQLEESRYAPLFLPLNMAYGIPMTESEFSAFIKDPDTDSRKGFALRLRPSIAPGAIERPEASKGIEYKPTEKEIEVNRSESLSIEDKRNLLIVESKGKQLPVSAIKKIEKLDEASKEVEPKPSSKPIDSEEQDATSEDENDDSFIYASVEDAIRETLGEQVARYLHPRDAGPVKLADGKNMSPIEIEKQLPRLTSAKLRLHIVRREKLRRWTVYHMSILEPVLTLADGTQFPLPSYKPPSGEAVPDPKESAER
;
A
#
# COMPACT_ATOMS: atom_id res chain seq x y z
N MET A 1 -46.58 43.12 -0.16
CA MET A 1 -45.99 42.03 0.65
C MET A 1 -46.29 40.62 0.11
N ARG A 2 -47.52 40.29 -0.32
CA ARG A 2 -47.86 38.93 -0.83
C ARG A 2 -47.08 38.48 -2.08
N ILE A 3 -46.60 39.40 -2.92
CA ILE A 3 -45.81 39.11 -4.13
C ILE A 3 -44.29 39.09 -3.87
N LEU A 4 -43.85 39.72 -2.78
CA LEU A 4 -42.42 39.85 -2.48
C LEU A 4 -41.81 38.51 -2.01
N TYR A 5 -42.57 37.74 -1.23
CA TYR A 5 -42.17 36.41 -0.75
C TYR A 5 -41.94 35.38 -1.86
N PRO A 6 -42.87 35.15 -2.81
CA PRO A 6 -42.63 34.19 -3.90
C PRO A 6 -41.47 34.62 -4.81
N LEU A 7 -41.28 35.94 -5.02
CA LEU A 7 -40.13 36.45 -5.77
C LEU A 7 -38.81 36.16 -5.04
N LEU A 8 -38.74 36.40 -3.74
CA LEU A 8 -37.56 36.10 -2.91
C LEU A 8 -37.23 34.61 -2.95
N VAL A 9 -38.22 33.73 -2.82
CA VAL A 9 -38.03 32.27 -2.89
C VAL A 9 -37.48 31.86 -4.26
N LEU A 10 -38.01 32.42 -5.35
CA LEU A 10 -37.50 32.14 -6.70
C LEU A 10 -36.07 32.64 -6.91
N VAL A 11 -35.71 33.80 -6.35
CA VAL A 11 -34.34 34.32 -6.41
C VAL A 11 -33.38 33.44 -5.61
N ILE A 12 -33.76 33.01 -4.40
CA ILE A 12 -32.95 32.08 -3.60
C ILE A 12 -32.80 30.74 -4.32
N LEU A 13 -33.88 30.21 -4.89
CA LEU A 13 -33.85 28.97 -5.67
C LEU A 13 -32.94 29.11 -6.90
N ALA A 14 -33.01 30.24 -7.61
CA ALA A 14 -32.15 30.51 -8.76
C ALA A 14 -30.68 30.64 -8.37
N ILE A 15 -30.37 31.27 -7.22
CA ILE A 15 -29.00 31.34 -6.69
C ILE A 15 -28.51 29.95 -6.27
N VAL A 16 -29.33 29.14 -5.62
CA VAL A 16 -28.98 27.76 -5.26
C VAL A 16 -28.77 26.91 -6.51
N LEU A 17 -29.65 26.98 -7.50
CA LEU A 17 -29.49 26.28 -8.78
C LEU A 17 -28.24 26.76 -9.54
N TYR A 18 -28.01 28.08 -9.58
CA TYR A 18 -26.84 28.65 -10.22
C TYR A 18 -25.55 28.20 -9.52
N THR A 19 -25.49 28.27 -8.19
CA THR A 19 -24.32 27.79 -7.42
C THR A 19 -24.11 26.28 -7.52
N MET A 20 -25.18 25.48 -7.62
CA MET A 20 -25.08 24.05 -7.91
C MET A 20 -24.59 23.78 -9.34
N MET A 21 -24.93 24.63 -10.31
CA MET A 21 -24.47 24.51 -11.70
C MET A 21 -23.07 25.09 -11.93
N SER A 22 -22.68 26.15 -11.21
CA SER A 22 -21.40 26.85 -11.34
C SER A 22 -20.33 26.35 -10.37
N GLY A 23 -20.73 25.63 -9.31
CA GLY A 23 -19.83 25.09 -8.28
C GLY A 23 -19.10 23.81 -8.71
N GLY A 24 -19.40 23.28 -9.90
CA GLY A 24 -18.57 22.26 -10.52
C GLY A 24 -17.28 22.92 -11.01
N SER A 25 -16.26 23.02 -10.15
CA SER A 25 -14.92 23.16 -10.69
C SER A 25 -14.69 21.91 -11.54
N GLU A 26 -14.69 22.13 -12.85
CA GLU A 26 -14.45 21.17 -13.91
C GLU A 26 -12.97 20.73 -13.88
N ALA A 27 -12.44 20.42 -12.68
CA ALA A 27 -11.14 19.81 -12.56
C ALA A 27 -11.20 18.53 -13.38
N ASP A 28 -10.37 18.46 -14.41
CA ASP A 28 -10.24 17.26 -15.23
C ASP A 28 -9.39 16.21 -14.49
N PRO A 29 -9.49 14.92 -14.84
CA PRO A 29 -8.70 13.87 -14.23
C PRO A 29 -7.18 14.15 -14.28
N LYS A 30 -6.68 14.73 -15.38
CA LYS A 30 -5.29 15.20 -15.51
C LYS A 30 -4.89 16.24 -14.47
N THR A 31 -5.74 17.20 -14.14
CA THR A 31 -5.48 18.24 -13.14
C THR A 31 -5.38 17.60 -11.77
N THR A 32 -6.25 16.63 -11.46
CA THR A 32 -6.13 15.83 -10.23
C THR A 32 -4.86 15.00 -10.20
N ALA A 33 -4.47 14.36 -11.31
CA ALA A 33 -3.19 13.65 -11.41
C ALA A 33 -1.98 14.59 -11.19
N ASN A 34 -1.98 15.76 -11.81
CA ASN A 34 -0.95 16.78 -11.64
C ASN A 34 -0.85 17.28 -10.19
N GLN A 35 -1.99 17.58 -9.56
CA GLN A 35 -2.05 17.98 -8.15
C GLN A 35 -1.50 16.87 -7.26
N PHE A 36 -1.91 15.62 -7.52
CA PHE A 36 -1.43 14.44 -6.81
C PHE A 36 0.09 14.32 -6.86
N LEU A 37 0.67 14.33 -8.06
CA LEU A 37 2.12 14.20 -8.23
C LEU A 37 2.89 15.39 -7.67
N THR A 38 2.30 16.59 -7.72
CA THR A 38 2.87 17.78 -7.10
C THR A 38 2.93 17.65 -5.57
N SER A 39 1.88 17.13 -4.93
CA SER A 39 1.90 16.88 -3.48
C SER A 39 2.89 15.78 -3.09
N VAL A 40 2.96 14.68 -3.87
CA VAL A 40 3.95 13.61 -3.69
C VAL A 40 5.36 14.17 -3.77
N GLN A 41 5.68 14.94 -4.82
CA GLN A 41 7.00 15.54 -5.02
C GLN A 41 7.39 16.51 -3.91
N LYS A 42 6.42 17.23 -3.33
CA LYS A 42 6.62 18.13 -2.18
C LYS A 42 6.76 17.40 -0.84
N GLY A 43 6.44 16.11 -0.77
CA GLY A 43 6.36 15.38 0.49
C GLY A 43 5.17 15.78 1.35
N ASP A 44 4.11 16.35 0.74
CA ASP A 44 2.89 16.75 1.43
C ASP A 44 1.98 15.53 1.64
N TYR A 45 2.23 14.79 2.72
CA TYR A 45 1.45 13.60 3.08
C TYR A 45 -0.03 13.89 3.23
N LYS A 46 -0.39 14.99 3.90
CA LYS A 46 -1.78 15.37 4.14
C LYS A 46 -2.50 15.67 2.83
N GLY A 47 -1.94 16.54 2.00
CA GLY A 47 -2.54 16.86 0.70
C GLY A 47 -2.63 15.64 -0.21
N THR A 48 -1.61 14.78 -0.20
CA THR A 48 -1.63 13.51 -0.95
C THR A 48 -2.75 12.59 -0.46
N VAL A 49 -2.94 12.47 0.86
CA VAL A 49 -3.99 11.65 1.48
C VAL A 49 -5.39 12.20 1.21
N GLU A 50 -5.58 13.51 1.24
CA GLU A 50 -6.88 14.15 0.91
C GLU A 50 -7.33 13.87 -0.53
N MET A 51 -6.40 13.58 -1.43
CA MET A 51 -6.70 13.19 -2.82
C MET A 51 -7.03 11.70 -2.97
N PHE A 52 -6.71 10.86 -1.98
CA PHE A 52 -7.28 9.53 -1.87
C PHE A 52 -8.71 9.69 -1.33
N GLY A 53 -9.69 9.39 -2.17
CA GLY A 53 -11.07 9.75 -1.89
C GLY A 53 -11.65 9.05 -0.65
N GLY A 54 -12.59 9.71 0.03
CA GLY A 54 -13.53 9.08 0.97
C GLY A 54 -14.63 8.29 0.27
N ASN A 55 -14.33 7.69 -0.89
CA ASN A 55 -15.31 6.94 -1.66
C ASN A 55 -15.55 5.60 -0.97
N THR A 56 -16.65 5.56 -0.23
CA THR A 56 -17.19 4.50 0.65
C THR A 56 -17.16 3.06 0.12
N CYS A 57 -16.81 2.81 -1.14
CA CYS A 57 -16.76 1.47 -1.71
C CYS A 57 -15.43 0.74 -1.48
N ARG A 58 -14.41 1.40 -0.92
CA ARG A 58 -13.15 0.74 -0.55
C ARG A 58 -12.71 1.22 0.82
N CYS A 59 -12.74 0.33 1.79
CA CYS A 59 -12.10 0.58 3.06
C CYS A 59 -10.60 0.70 2.79
N PRO A 60 -9.94 1.77 3.25
CA PRO A 60 -8.50 1.86 3.13
C PRO A 60 -7.88 0.66 3.84
N LYS A 61 -6.68 0.28 3.41
CA LYS A 61 -5.91 -0.77 4.09
C LYS A 61 -5.63 -0.34 5.54
N LYS A 62 -5.21 -1.29 6.39
CA LYS A 62 -4.81 -0.97 7.77
C LYS A 62 -3.76 0.14 7.74
N GLY A 63 -3.96 1.18 8.57
CA GLY A 63 -3.16 2.41 8.52
C GLY A 63 -3.69 3.50 7.58
N GLY A 64 -4.85 3.30 6.93
CA GLY A 64 -5.47 4.32 6.10
C GLY A 64 -4.80 4.52 4.75
N TRP A 65 -5.11 5.62 4.07
CA TRP A 65 -4.50 5.95 2.78
C TRP A 65 -3.01 6.29 2.86
N VAL A 66 -2.54 6.75 4.03
CA VAL A 66 -1.11 6.99 4.26
C VAL A 66 -0.28 5.71 4.16
N SER A 67 -0.89 4.52 4.32
CA SER A 67 -0.21 3.23 4.13
C SER A 67 0.42 3.10 2.75
N TYR A 68 -0.13 3.71 1.71
CA TYR A 68 0.44 3.70 0.36
C TYR A 68 1.67 4.62 0.20
N LEU A 69 2.02 5.41 1.21
CA LEU A 69 3.03 6.47 1.17
C LEU A 69 4.19 6.24 2.16
N VAL A 70 4.13 5.17 2.96
CA VAL A 70 5.15 4.82 3.97
C VAL A 70 5.52 3.34 3.84
N TYR A 71 6.78 3.01 4.12
CA TYR A 71 7.27 1.63 4.00
C TYR A 71 6.79 0.71 5.13
N ALA A 72 6.63 1.25 6.34
CA ALA A 72 6.23 0.49 7.52
C ALA A 72 4.90 -0.25 7.34
N SER A 73 4.02 0.24 6.46
CA SER A 73 2.73 -0.38 6.17
C SER A 73 2.82 -1.71 5.43
N ALA A 74 3.94 -1.99 4.76
CA ALA A 74 4.12 -3.11 3.85
C ALA A 74 3.04 -3.23 2.75
N GLN A 75 2.37 -2.13 2.42
CA GLN A 75 1.28 -2.15 1.45
C GLN A 75 1.82 -1.95 0.03
N GLU A 76 1.47 -2.86 -0.87
CA GLU A 76 1.67 -2.74 -2.32
C GLU A 76 0.36 -2.34 -3.03
N PRO A 77 0.39 -1.51 -4.09
CA PRO A 77 1.54 -0.70 -4.53
C PRO A 77 1.93 0.37 -3.50
N ASN A 78 3.13 0.95 -3.57
CA ASN A 78 3.60 1.96 -2.61
C ASN A 78 4.33 3.11 -3.33
N LEU A 79 4.24 4.33 -2.81
CA LEU A 79 4.93 5.52 -3.34
C LEU A 79 5.90 6.16 -2.33
N ALA A 80 6.22 5.49 -1.22
CA ALA A 80 7.16 6.01 -0.22
C ALA A 80 8.50 6.44 -0.82
N PHE A 81 8.98 5.74 -1.86
CA PHE A 81 10.20 6.10 -2.57
C PHE A 81 10.09 7.41 -3.38
N LEU A 82 8.89 7.89 -3.73
CA LEU A 82 8.71 9.17 -4.43
C LEU A 82 8.42 10.33 -3.48
N MET A 83 7.95 10.06 -2.27
CA MET A 83 7.52 11.10 -1.32
C MET A 83 8.67 12.05 -0.98
N GLY A 84 8.49 13.34 -1.31
CA GLY A 84 9.47 14.39 -1.05
C GLY A 84 10.75 14.28 -1.89
N ARG A 85 10.72 13.50 -2.98
CA ARG A 85 11.88 13.27 -3.84
C ARG A 85 11.73 13.97 -5.18
N PRO A 86 12.84 14.41 -5.81
CA PRO A 86 12.76 14.99 -7.14
C PRO A 86 12.56 13.90 -8.18
N PHE A 87 11.51 14.02 -8.97
CA PHE A 87 11.29 13.25 -10.20
C PHE A 87 10.65 14.17 -11.24
N LYS A 88 10.73 13.77 -12.50
CA LYS A 88 10.01 14.41 -13.61
C LYS A 88 8.84 13.53 -13.99
N TYR A 89 7.74 14.15 -14.40
CA TYR A 89 6.58 13.44 -14.94
C TYR A 89 6.06 14.15 -16.19
N SER A 90 5.57 13.38 -17.17
CA SER A 90 5.14 13.90 -18.47
C SER A 90 4.12 12.98 -19.14
N ASN A 91 3.66 13.34 -20.35
CA ASN A 91 2.83 12.51 -21.24
C ASN A 91 1.61 11.87 -20.57
N MET A 92 0.78 12.68 -19.91
CA MET A 92 -0.44 12.16 -19.27
C MET A 92 -1.45 11.69 -20.32
N HIS A 93 -1.69 10.38 -20.38
CA HIS A 93 -2.66 9.75 -21.27
C HIS A 93 -3.92 9.35 -20.49
N GLU A 94 -5.06 9.92 -20.88
CA GLU A 94 -6.35 9.62 -20.28
C GLU A 94 -7.08 8.54 -21.06
N THR A 95 -7.64 7.56 -20.35
CA THR A 95 -8.56 6.58 -20.92
C THR A 95 -9.80 6.45 -20.05
N ALA A 96 -10.94 6.86 -20.58
CA ALA A 96 -12.22 6.71 -19.89
C ALA A 96 -12.61 5.22 -19.83
N ILE A 97 -12.97 4.73 -18.65
CA ILE A 97 -13.50 3.39 -18.47
C ILE A 97 -15.00 3.45 -18.73
N LYS A 98 -15.45 2.75 -19.78
CA LYS A 98 -16.88 2.53 -20.02
C LYS A 98 -17.37 1.43 -19.10
N HIS A 99 -18.53 1.65 -18.50
CA HIS A 99 -19.20 0.62 -17.70
C HIS A 99 -20.49 0.25 -18.41
N PRO A 100 -20.65 -1.01 -18.84
CA PRO A 100 -21.78 -1.43 -19.66
C PRO A 100 -23.14 -1.24 -18.95
N ASP A 101 -23.18 -1.30 -17.61
CA ASP A 101 -24.44 -1.33 -16.84
C ASP A 101 -24.82 -0.02 -16.10
N LYS A 102 -24.04 1.07 -16.22
CA LYS A 102 -24.27 2.29 -15.42
C LYS A 102 -25.59 3.01 -15.72
N ASN A 103 -26.19 2.76 -16.88
CA ASN A 103 -27.50 3.34 -17.24
C ASN A 103 -28.67 2.74 -16.46
N ALA A 104 -28.51 1.58 -15.79
CA ALA A 104 -29.61 0.91 -15.10
C ALA A 104 -29.85 1.41 -13.66
N VAL A 105 -28.88 2.09 -13.03
CA VAL A 105 -28.92 2.38 -11.57
C VAL A 105 -28.99 3.88 -11.24
N THR A 106 -28.68 4.78 -12.18
CA THR A 106 -28.67 6.22 -11.89
C THR A 106 -29.96 6.92 -12.30
N ILE A 107 -30.66 7.48 -11.30
CA ILE A 107 -31.94 8.19 -11.48
C ILE A 107 -31.71 9.59 -12.07
N LEU A 108 -30.58 10.24 -11.75
CA LEU A 108 -30.29 11.63 -12.14
C LEU A 108 -28.96 11.76 -12.88
N PRO A 109 -28.84 12.63 -13.90
CA PRO A 109 -27.66 12.72 -14.77
C PRO A 109 -26.39 13.22 -14.07
N TRP A 110 -26.51 13.87 -12.91
CA TRP A 110 -25.37 14.31 -12.08
C TRP A 110 -24.86 13.24 -11.10
N GLN A 111 -25.58 12.12 -10.96
CA GLN A 111 -25.17 11.00 -10.11
C GLN A 111 -24.37 9.94 -10.89
N LYS A 112 -24.11 10.16 -12.19
CA LYS A 112 -23.36 9.21 -13.02
C LYS A 112 -21.90 9.15 -12.55
N PRO A 113 -21.42 7.99 -12.06
CA PRO A 113 -20.03 7.85 -11.68
C PRO A 113 -19.15 7.77 -12.92
N GLU A 114 -18.05 8.49 -12.90
CA GLU A 114 -17.06 8.56 -13.96
C GLU A 114 -15.75 7.95 -13.46
N ASP A 115 -15.16 7.10 -14.28
CA ASP A 115 -13.92 6.40 -13.96
C ASP A 115 -12.95 6.59 -15.14
N VAL A 116 -11.75 7.06 -14.84
CA VAL A 116 -10.74 7.41 -15.82
C VAL A 116 -9.39 6.87 -15.37
N ILE A 117 -8.67 6.26 -16.30
CA ILE A 117 -7.27 5.87 -16.11
C ILE A 117 -6.41 7.02 -16.63
N VAL A 118 -5.48 7.49 -15.82
CA VAL A 118 -4.45 8.45 -16.21
C VAL A 118 -3.11 7.76 -16.10
N ASP A 119 -2.51 7.44 -17.24
CA ASP A 119 -1.16 6.92 -17.33
C ASP A 119 -0.17 8.10 -17.43
N VAL A 120 0.86 8.11 -16.58
CA VAL A 120 1.85 9.18 -16.49
C VAL A 120 3.25 8.61 -16.60
N ASP A 121 4.06 9.16 -17.51
CA ASP A 121 5.46 8.77 -17.63
C ASP A 121 6.26 9.42 -16.50
N LEU A 122 6.97 8.62 -15.70
CA LEU A 122 7.90 9.06 -14.66
C LEU A 122 9.34 8.90 -15.14
N GLN A 123 10.16 9.91 -14.84
CA GLN A 123 11.60 9.91 -15.08
C GLN A 123 12.36 10.30 -13.81
N LEU A 124 13.36 9.49 -13.47
CA LEU A 124 14.21 9.59 -12.29
C LEU A 124 15.66 9.75 -12.77
N GLU A 125 16.23 10.94 -12.55
CA GLU A 125 17.58 11.26 -12.99
C GLU A 125 18.57 10.85 -11.90
N GLU A 126 19.47 9.92 -12.19
CA GLU A 126 20.45 9.42 -11.20
C GLU A 126 21.31 10.54 -10.58
N SER A 127 21.60 11.61 -11.35
CA SER A 127 22.33 12.80 -10.87
C SER A 127 21.60 13.58 -9.79
N ARG A 128 20.28 13.43 -9.66
CA ARG A 128 19.44 14.09 -8.65
C ARG A 128 18.89 13.09 -7.65
N TYR A 129 18.20 12.07 -8.17
CA TYR A 129 17.56 11.02 -7.40
C TYR A 129 17.11 9.88 -8.33
N ALA A 130 17.59 8.67 -8.04
CA ALA A 130 17.06 7.43 -8.58
C ALA A 130 17.09 6.36 -7.48
N PRO A 131 15.94 5.78 -7.08
CA PRO A 131 15.88 4.81 -5.99
C PRO A 131 16.60 3.53 -6.38
N LEU A 132 17.27 2.94 -5.40
CA LEU A 132 17.90 1.63 -5.49
C LEU A 132 16.81 0.56 -5.53
N PHE A 133 16.97 -0.43 -6.41
CA PHE A 133 16.14 -1.61 -6.44
C PHE A 133 16.85 -2.77 -5.73
N LEU A 134 16.41 -3.10 -4.52
CA LEU A 134 17.07 -4.08 -3.67
C LEU A 134 16.65 -5.52 -4.03
N PRO A 135 17.50 -6.54 -3.78
CA PRO A 135 17.08 -7.93 -3.69
C PRO A 135 15.98 -8.11 -2.62
N LEU A 136 15.13 -9.12 -2.78
CA LEU A 136 14.02 -9.37 -1.86
C LEU A 136 14.51 -9.54 -0.42
N ASN A 137 15.43 -10.47 -0.16
CA ASN A 137 15.96 -10.72 1.19
C ASN A 137 16.52 -9.45 1.84
N MET A 138 17.32 -8.70 1.08
CA MET A 138 17.93 -7.46 1.54
C MET A 138 16.86 -6.43 1.94
N ALA A 139 15.80 -6.23 1.13
CA ALA A 139 14.76 -5.24 1.42
C ALA A 139 13.95 -5.52 2.70
N TYR A 140 14.02 -6.75 3.22
CA TYR A 140 13.36 -7.22 4.44
C TYR A 140 14.36 -7.50 5.58
N GLY A 141 15.60 -7.01 5.48
CA GLY A 141 16.61 -7.15 6.54
C GLY A 141 17.19 -8.54 6.70
N ILE A 142 16.98 -9.43 5.72
CA ILE A 142 17.48 -10.80 5.75
C ILE A 142 18.90 -10.79 5.15
N PRO A 143 19.90 -11.31 5.87
CA PRO A 143 21.26 -11.40 5.34
C PRO A 143 21.29 -12.32 4.12
N MET A 144 22.09 -11.98 3.13
CA MET A 144 22.30 -12.79 1.93
C MET A 144 23.78 -13.01 1.66
N THR A 145 24.10 -14.04 0.90
CA THR A 145 25.46 -14.37 0.47
C THR A 145 25.89 -13.52 -0.72
N GLU A 146 27.21 -13.38 -0.92
CA GLU A 146 27.80 -12.72 -2.08
C GLU A 146 27.36 -13.35 -3.41
N SER A 147 27.17 -14.67 -3.44
CA SER A 147 26.70 -15.39 -4.64
C SER A 147 25.25 -15.07 -4.98
N GLU A 148 24.36 -15.03 -3.98
CA GLU A 148 22.97 -14.60 -4.14
C GLU A 148 22.89 -13.13 -4.61
N PHE A 149 23.73 -12.27 -4.04
CA PHE A 149 23.78 -10.86 -4.44
C PHE A 149 24.24 -10.73 -5.90
N SER A 150 25.32 -11.41 -6.26
CA SER A 150 25.84 -11.44 -7.62
C SER A 150 24.84 -12.01 -8.63
N ALA A 151 24.04 -13.00 -8.24
CA ALA A 151 22.99 -13.55 -9.08
C ALA A 151 21.89 -12.51 -9.34
N PHE A 152 21.46 -11.78 -8.31
CA PHE A 152 20.50 -10.70 -8.45
C PHE A 152 21.01 -9.56 -9.35
N ILE A 153 22.28 -9.16 -9.23
CA ILE A 153 22.85 -8.12 -10.09
C ILE A 153 22.83 -8.53 -11.58
N LYS A 154 23.03 -9.82 -11.86
CA LYS A 154 22.99 -10.36 -13.24
C LYS A 154 21.58 -10.45 -13.80
N ASP A 155 20.61 -10.78 -12.96
CA ASP A 155 19.20 -10.88 -13.35
C ASP A 155 18.29 -10.37 -12.22
N PRO A 156 17.94 -9.08 -12.23
CA PRO A 156 17.06 -8.51 -11.22
C PRO A 156 15.58 -8.91 -11.40
N ASP A 157 15.22 -9.63 -12.48
CA ASP A 157 13.83 -10.00 -12.77
C ASP A 157 13.32 -11.19 -11.96
N THR A 158 14.21 -12.12 -11.56
CA THR A 158 13.84 -13.41 -10.93
C THR A 158 12.81 -13.28 -9.79
N ASP A 159 12.83 -12.18 -9.04
CA ASP A 159 11.84 -11.88 -7.99
C ASP A 159 11.17 -10.51 -8.13
N SER A 160 11.29 -9.83 -9.28
CA SER A 160 10.89 -8.42 -9.44
C SER A 160 9.45 -8.14 -9.03
N ARG A 161 8.56 -9.12 -9.20
CA ARG A 161 7.13 -9.05 -8.88
C ARG A 161 6.82 -9.08 -7.38
N LYS A 162 7.76 -9.53 -6.54
CA LYS A 162 7.56 -9.63 -5.08
C LYS A 162 7.98 -8.33 -4.43
N GLY A 163 7.00 -7.57 -3.93
CA GLY A 163 7.24 -6.34 -3.17
C GLY A 163 7.99 -5.28 -3.98
N PHE A 164 7.68 -5.11 -5.27
CA PHE A 164 8.44 -4.23 -6.17
C PHE A 164 8.63 -2.82 -5.59
N ALA A 165 7.54 -2.14 -5.22
CA ALA A 165 7.62 -0.76 -4.75
C ALA A 165 8.22 -0.67 -3.34
N LEU A 166 8.02 -1.69 -2.50
CA LEU A 166 8.63 -1.78 -1.17
C LEU A 166 10.15 -2.00 -1.24
N ARG A 167 10.67 -2.54 -2.35
CA ARG A 167 12.10 -2.75 -2.58
C ARG A 167 12.82 -1.56 -3.19
N LEU A 168 12.08 -0.57 -3.70
CA LEU A 168 12.63 0.69 -4.16
C LEU A 168 12.99 1.53 -2.93
N ARG A 169 14.27 1.83 -2.72
CA ARG A 169 14.76 2.57 -1.54
C ARG A 169 15.54 3.82 -1.93
N PRO A 170 15.49 4.90 -1.13
CA PRO A 170 16.37 6.05 -1.36
C PRO A 170 17.84 5.74 -1.10
N SER A 171 18.15 4.89 -0.12
CA SER A 171 19.49 4.40 0.24
C SER A 171 19.36 3.07 1.01
N ILE A 172 20.48 2.40 1.27
CA ILE A 172 20.54 1.21 2.16
C ILE A 172 21.00 1.55 3.58
N ALA A 173 21.18 2.84 3.89
CA ALA A 173 21.58 3.27 5.22
C ALA A 173 20.51 2.88 6.26
N PRO A 174 20.91 2.53 7.50
CA PRO A 174 19.96 2.32 8.59
C PRO A 174 19.03 3.53 8.76
N GLY A 175 17.74 3.27 8.99
CA GLY A 175 16.73 4.31 9.15
C GLY A 175 16.25 4.95 7.85
N ALA A 176 16.76 4.55 6.67
CA ALA A 176 16.34 5.10 5.37
C ALA A 176 14.85 4.89 5.05
N ILE A 177 14.20 3.99 5.76
CA ILE A 177 12.79 3.61 5.59
C ILE A 177 11.94 3.96 6.81
N GLU A 178 12.52 4.65 7.79
CA GLU A 178 11.80 5.12 8.96
C GLU A 178 10.61 5.97 8.54
N ARG A 179 9.55 5.87 9.34
CA ARG A 179 8.33 6.61 9.08
C ARG A 179 8.60 8.10 9.26
N PRO A 180 8.39 8.94 8.22
CA PRO A 180 8.63 10.37 8.36
C PRO A 180 7.66 11.01 9.36
N GLU A 181 8.13 11.94 10.19
CA GLU A 181 7.31 12.65 11.19
C GLU A 181 6.07 13.29 10.57
N ALA A 182 6.20 13.87 9.37
CA ALA A 182 5.11 14.49 8.62
C ALA A 182 3.98 13.52 8.24
N SER A 183 4.18 12.21 8.38
CA SER A 183 3.16 11.18 8.10
C SER A 183 2.45 10.65 9.37
N LYS A 184 2.94 10.98 10.56
CA LYS A 184 2.37 10.53 11.83
C LYS A 184 1.05 11.25 12.08
N GLY A 185 0.04 10.54 12.59
CA GLY A 185 -1.29 11.11 12.87
C GLY A 185 -2.18 11.40 11.65
N ILE A 186 -1.71 11.09 10.43
CA ILE A 186 -2.49 11.18 9.18
C ILE A 186 -3.22 9.85 8.89
N GLU A 187 -3.17 8.90 9.81
CA GLU A 187 -3.90 7.64 9.66
C GLU A 187 -5.41 7.89 9.54
N TYR A 188 -6.02 7.07 8.70
CA TYR A 188 -7.48 7.02 8.63
C TYR A 188 -8.02 6.51 9.95
N LYS A 189 -8.72 7.38 10.68
CA LYS A 189 -9.56 7.01 11.81
C LYS A 189 -10.98 6.80 11.25
N PRO A 190 -11.45 5.55 11.08
CA PRO A 190 -12.82 5.32 10.63
C PRO A 190 -13.79 5.96 11.62
N THR A 191 -14.83 6.61 11.10
CA THR A 191 -15.90 7.18 11.94
C THR A 191 -16.66 6.06 12.64
N GLU A 192 -17.29 6.33 13.79
CA GLU A 192 -18.10 5.33 14.51
C GLU A 192 -19.14 4.66 13.61
N LYS A 193 -19.74 5.44 12.69
CA LYS A 193 -20.69 4.93 11.70
C LYS A 193 -20.04 3.98 10.68
N GLU A 194 -18.81 4.26 10.24
CA GLU A 194 -18.05 3.33 9.38
C GLU A 194 -17.57 2.11 10.16
N ILE A 195 -17.26 2.25 11.45
CA ILE A 195 -16.94 1.12 12.34
C ILE A 195 -18.18 0.22 12.50
N GLU A 196 -19.37 0.79 12.71
CA GLU A 196 -20.63 0.04 12.81
C GLU A 196 -20.99 -0.68 11.50
N VAL A 197 -20.88 -0.01 10.35
CA VAL A 197 -21.12 -0.63 9.04
C VAL A 197 -20.12 -1.77 8.79
N ASN A 198 -18.82 -1.53 9.02
CA ASN A 198 -17.79 -2.57 8.89
C ASN A 198 -17.99 -3.72 9.89
N ARG A 199 -18.50 -3.45 11.11
CA ARG A 199 -18.84 -4.50 12.09
C ARG A 199 -20.06 -5.31 11.66
N SER A 200 -21.05 -4.67 11.06
CA SER A 200 -22.27 -5.33 10.57
C SER A 200 -22.04 -6.21 9.34
N GLU A 201 -21.02 -5.89 8.53
CA GLU A 201 -20.59 -6.70 7.37
C GLU A 201 -19.39 -7.61 7.67
N SER A 202 -18.74 -7.48 8.83
CA SER A 202 -17.65 -8.37 9.22
C SER A 202 -18.20 -9.70 9.73
N LEU A 203 -18.05 -10.72 8.90
CA LEU A 203 -18.02 -12.13 9.31
C LEU A 203 -17.29 -12.29 10.65
N SER A 204 -17.86 -13.11 11.55
CA SER A 204 -17.26 -13.36 12.86
C SER A 204 -15.82 -13.88 12.74
N ILE A 205 -15.04 -13.82 13.80
CA ILE A 205 -13.67 -14.38 13.80
C ILE A 205 -13.70 -15.87 13.45
N GLU A 206 -14.70 -16.62 13.92
CA GLU A 206 -14.99 -17.99 13.49
C GLU A 206 -15.23 -18.10 11.97
N ASP A 207 -16.04 -17.21 11.39
CA ASP A 207 -16.36 -17.24 9.96
C ASP A 207 -15.14 -16.89 9.08
N LYS A 208 -14.30 -15.95 9.54
CA LYS A 208 -13.03 -15.61 8.86
C LYS A 208 -12.05 -16.78 8.86
N ARG A 209 -11.98 -17.56 9.96
CA ARG A 209 -11.18 -18.80 10.02
C ARG A 209 -11.72 -19.89 9.09
N ASN A 210 -13.02 -19.92 8.86
CA ASN A 210 -13.66 -20.88 7.94
C ASN A 210 -13.50 -20.51 6.46
N LEU A 211 -13.23 -19.24 6.14
CA LEU A 211 -13.10 -18.74 4.77
C LEU A 211 -11.66 -18.69 4.23
N LEU A 212 -10.66 -18.78 5.11
CA LEU A 212 -9.27 -18.94 4.68
C LEU A 212 -9.09 -20.35 4.11
N ILE A 213 -8.97 -20.43 2.79
CA ILE A 213 -8.67 -21.67 2.07
C ILE A 213 -7.18 -21.68 1.75
N VAL A 214 -6.48 -22.73 2.20
CA VAL A 214 -5.07 -22.96 1.86
C VAL A 214 -5.03 -24.09 0.84
N GLU A 215 -4.28 -23.88 -0.24
CA GLU A 215 -4.03 -24.92 -1.24
C GLU A 215 -2.83 -25.76 -0.79
N SER A 216 -3.06 -27.03 -0.47
CA SER A 216 -2.03 -27.98 -0.06
C SER A 216 -2.16 -29.26 -0.88
N LYS A 217 -1.09 -29.63 -1.59
CA LYS A 217 -1.03 -30.81 -2.49
C LYS A 217 -2.16 -30.84 -3.53
N GLY A 218 -2.49 -29.69 -4.12
CA GLY A 218 -3.53 -29.56 -5.15
C GLY A 218 -4.96 -29.73 -4.64
N LYS A 219 -5.18 -29.64 -3.32
CA LYS A 219 -6.51 -29.59 -2.71
C LYS A 219 -6.67 -28.31 -1.89
N GLN A 220 -7.80 -27.66 -2.08
CA GLN A 220 -8.25 -26.50 -1.31
C GLN A 220 -8.88 -26.98 0.01
N LEU A 221 -8.30 -26.59 1.15
CA LEU A 221 -8.82 -26.93 2.46
C LEU A 221 -9.03 -25.65 3.30
N PRO A 222 -10.18 -25.52 3.99
CA PRO A 222 -10.36 -24.44 4.96
C PRO A 222 -9.40 -24.63 6.13
N VAL A 223 -8.79 -23.55 6.61
CA VAL A 223 -7.81 -23.57 7.72
C VAL A 223 -8.39 -24.24 8.97
N SER A 224 -9.70 -24.13 9.21
CA SER A 224 -10.39 -24.80 10.32
C SER A 224 -10.39 -26.33 10.24
N ALA A 225 -10.09 -26.93 9.08
CA ALA A 225 -9.97 -28.38 8.91
C ALA A 225 -8.58 -28.94 9.31
N ILE A 226 -7.59 -28.07 9.56
CA ILE A 226 -6.24 -28.48 9.98
C ILE A 226 -6.26 -28.74 11.49
N LYS A 227 -6.83 -29.87 11.92
CA LYS A 227 -6.69 -30.33 13.30
C LYS A 227 -5.25 -30.82 13.55
N LYS A 228 -4.54 -30.09 14.41
CA LYS A 228 -3.46 -30.52 15.32
C LYS A 228 -2.67 -31.75 14.83
N ILE A 229 -1.65 -31.53 13.99
CA ILE A 229 -0.55 -32.49 13.81
C ILE A 229 0.47 -32.21 14.92
N GLU A 230 0.14 -32.66 16.13
CA GLU A 230 1.13 -32.92 17.18
C GLU A 230 0.97 -34.38 17.58
N LYS A 231 1.81 -35.22 16.98
CA LYS A 231 2.28 -36.51 17.52
C LYS A 231 3.17 -37.16 16.47
N LEU A 232 4.47 -36.89 16.57
CA LEU A 232 5.57 -37.81 16.27
C LEU A 232 6.87 -37.06 16.52
N ASP A 233 7.28 -37.03 17.78
CA ASP A 233 8.61 -37.45 18.23
C ASP A 233 8.86 -36.87 19.62
N GLU A 234 8.81 -37.75 20.62
CA GLU A 234 9.83 -37.87 21.66
C GLU A 234 9.33 -38.85 22.74
N ALA A 235 9.81 -40.08 22.63
CA ALA A 235 9.87 -41.01 23.73
C ALA A 235 11.19 -40.82 24.48
N SER A 236 11.11 -40.95 25.83
CA SER A 236 12.22 -41.13 26.79
C SER A 236 12.85 -39.81 27.29
N LYS A 237 12.64 -39.34 28.53
CA LYS A 237 12.81 -40.02 29.82
C LYS A 237 12.24 -39.17 30.98
N GLU A 238 11.65 -39.87 31.95
CA GLU A 238 11.31 -39.41 33.31
C GLU A 238 12.52 -38.89 34.08
N VAL A 239 12.31 -37.91 34.99
CA VAL A 239 12.52 -37.99 36.45
C VAL A 239 11.96 -36.72 37.12
N GLU A 240 10.98 -36.88 38.02
CA GLU A 240 10.52 -35.92 39.06
C GLU A 240 11.25 -36.20 40.41
N PRO A 241 11.09 -35.42 41.52
CA PRO A 241 10.33 -34.18 41.76
C PRO A 241 11.06 -33.05 42.58
N LYS A 242 10.36 -31.90 42.65
CA LYS A 242 10.34 -30.71 43.57
C LYS A 242 10.81 -30.92 45.05
N PRO A 243 11.10 -29.86 45.88
CA PRO A 243 10.24 -28.65 46.04
C PRO A 243 10.85 -27.29 46.54
N SER A 244 9.99 -26.26 46.53
CA SER A 244 9.73 -25.31 47.64
C SER A 244 10.12 -23.81 47.53
N SER A 245 9.07 -22.97 47.54
CA SER A 245 8.86 -21.67 48.25
C SER A 245 9.75 -20.46 47.92
N LYS A 246 9.22 -19.27 47.57
CA LYS A 246 8.49 -18.31 48.44
C LYS A 246 7.93 -17.12 47.61
N PRO A 247 6.99 -16.33 48.16
CA PRO A 247 6.34 -15.20 47.49
C PRO A 247 7.16 -13.91 47.62
N ILE A 248 7.09 -13.03 46.61
CA ILE A 248 7.57 -11.65 46.68
C ILE A 248 6.39 -10.73 46.39
N ASP A 249 6.23 -9.78 47.29
CA ASP A 249 5.21 -8.74 47.35
C ASP A 249 5.21 -7.85 46.10
N SER A 250 4.02 -7.58 45.56
CA SER A 250 3.80 -6.57 44.54
C SER A 250 3.21 -5.32 45.20
N GLU A 251 4.06 -4.31 45.39
CA GLU A 251 3.63 -2.95 45.70
C GLU A 251 2.98 -2.29 44.48
N GLU A 252 1.95 -1.54 44.83
CA GLU A 252 1.07 -0.68 44.05
C GLU A 252 1.88 0.45 43.41
N GLN A 253 1.84 0.58 42.08
CA GLN A 253 2.17 1.83 41.39
C GLN A 253 1.00 2.27 40.53
N ASP A 254 0.25 3.19 41.11
CA ASP A 254 -0.62 4.15 40.46
C ASP A 254 0.23 5.03 39.52
N ALA A 255 -0.06 4.96 38.22
CA ALA A 255 0.43 5.92 37.24
C ALA A 255 -0.56 6.02 36.08
N THR A 256 -1.44 7.02 36.19
CA THR A 256 -2.00 7.83 35.10
C THR A 256 -1.72 7.32 33.69
N SER A 257 -2.68 6.59 33.12
CA SER A 257 -2.74 6.30 31.69
C SER A 257 -3.21 7.55 30.95
N GLU A 258 -2.27 8.28 30.36
CA GLU A 258 -2.56 9.01 29.14
C GLU A 258 -2.85 7.96 28.06
N ASP A 259 -4.03 8.03 27.46
CA ASP A 259 -4.48 7.16 26.37
C ASP A 259 -3.61 7.39 25.10
N GLU A 260 -2.39 6.89 25.11
CA GLU A 260 -1.70 6.50 23.89
C GLU A 260 -2.47 5.30 23.36
N ASN A 261 -3.26 5.51 22.30
CA ASN A 261 -3.84 4.41 21.52
C ASN A 261 -2.69 3.58 20.96
N ASP A 262 -2.32 2.56 21.72
CA ASP A 262 -1.23 1.64 21.42
C ASP A 262 -1.70 0.65 20.35
N ASP A 263 -1.68 1.13 19.10
CA ASP A 263 -1.95 0.32 17.91
C ASP A 263 -1.03 -0.93 17.87
N SER A 264 0.07 -0.97 18.64
CA SER A 264 0.99 -2.11 18.74
C SER A 264 0.31 -3.41 19.18
N PHE A 265 -0.75 -3.35 20.01
CA PHE A 265 -1.40 -4.54 20.55
C PHE A 265 -2.17 -5.34 19.48
N ILE A 266 -2.73 -4.65 18.48
CA ILE A 266 -3.43 -5.32 17.37
C ILE A 266 -2.43 -5.96 16.40
N TYR A 267 -1.25 -5.37 16.20
CA TYR A 267 -0.24 -5.90 15.29
C TYR A 267 0.44 -7.18 15.83
N ALA A 268 0.79 -7.21 17.11
CA ALA A 268 1.43 -8.38 17.72
C ALA A 268 0.57 -9.65 17.54
N SER A 269 -0.74 -9.55 17.78
CA SER A 269 -1.65 -10.69 17.66
C SER A 269 -1.81 -11.22 16.23
N VAL A 270 -1.73 -10.35 15.22
CA VAL A 270 -1.86 -10.74 13.81
C VAL A 270 -0.54 -11.31 13.28
N GLU A 271 0.60 -10.73 13.65
CA GLU A 271 1.91 -11.27 13.30
C GLU A 271 2.12 -12.66 13.88
N ASP A 272 1.74 -12.87 15.14
CA ASP A 272 1.84 -14.18 15.79
C ASP A 272 0.93 -15.21 15.12
N ALA A 273 -0.30 -14.82 14.76
CA ALA A 273 -1.20 -15.70 14.02
C ALA A 273 -0.65 -16.03 12.61
N ILE A 274 -0.03 -15.08 11.93
CA ILE A 274 0.60 -15.33 10.63
C ILE A 274 1.84 -16.22 10.79
N ARG A 275 2.65 -15.99 11.82
CA ARG A 275 3.83 -16.81 12.14
C ARG A 275 3.43 -18.25 12.46
N GLU A 276 2.35 -18.45 13.21
CA GLU A 276 1.79 -19.77 13.52
C GLU A 276 1.25 -20.48 12.27
N THR A 277 0.58 -19.74 11.37
CA THR A 277 -0.10 -20.34 10.21
C THR A 277 0.79 -20.52 8.98
N LEU A 278 1.64 -19.55 8.66
CA LEU A 278 2.50 -19.54 7.46
C LEU A 278 3.96 -19.88 7.77
N GLY A 279 4.34 -19.94 9.04
CA GLY A 279 5.68 -20.24 9.51
C GLY A 279 6.60 -19.02 9.59
N GLU A 280 7.66 -19.17 10.38
CA GLU A 280 8.66 -18.12 10.66
C GLU A 280 9.34 -17.58 9.40
N GLN A 281 9.49 -18.41 8.36
CA GLN A 281 10.13 -17.99 7.11
C GLN A 281 9.30 -16.93 6.36
N VAL A 282 7.97 -17.09 6.33
CA VAL A 282 7.07 -16.14 5.65
C VAL A 282 6.91 -14.87 6.50
N ALA A 283 6.86 -15.02 7.82
CA ALA A 283 6.74 -13.90 8.75
C ALA A 283 7.84 -12.83 8.56
N ARG A 284 9.04 -13.24 8.13
CA ARG A 284 10.16 -12.32 7.83
C ARG A 284 9.91 -11.37 6.66
N TYR A 285 8.96 -11.70 5.78
CA TYR A 285 8.60 -10.88 4.62
C TYR A 285 7.32 -10.07 4.83
N LEU A 286 6.80 -10.00 6.07
CA LEU A 286 5.59 -9.23 6.36
C LEU A 286 5.84 -7.73 6.32
N HIS A 287 6.93 -7.27 6.93
CA HIS A 287 7.25 -5.85 7.03
C HIS A 287 8.63 -5.58 6.47
N PRO A 288 8.78 -4.61 5.54
CA PRO A 288 10.09 -4.18 5.09
C PRO A 288 10.92 -3.67 6.27
N ARG A 289 12.23 -3.95 6.26
CA ARG A 289 13.18 -3.55 7.30
C ARG A 289 14.36 -2.82 6.69
N ASP A 290 15.25 -2.33 7.55
CA ASP A 290 16.57 -1.86 7.11
C ASP A 290 17.27 -2.93 6.27
N ALA A 291 18.11 -2.49 5.33
CA ALA A 291 18.72 -3.38 4.35
C ALA A 291 19.57 -4.48 5.02
N GLY A 292 19.30 -5.73 4.68
CA GLY A 292 20.06 -6.88 5.16
C GLY A 292 21.51 -6.86 4.63
N PRO A 293 22.50 -7.30 5.42
CA PRO A 293 23.90 -7.28 4.99
C PRO A 293 24.19 -8.35 3.94
N VAL A 294 25.16 -8.09 3.06
CA VAL A 294 25.73 -9.09 2.15
C VAL A 294 26.97 -9.69 2.81
N LYS A 295 26.96 -11.01 3.02
CA LYS A 295 28.09 -11.76 3.58
C LYS A 295 29.02 -12.25 2.48
N LEU A 296 30.29 -11.83 2.57
CA LEU A 296 31.38 -12.31 1.73
C LEU A 296 31.77 -13.75 2.11
N ALA A 297 32.52 -14.40 1.23
CA ALA A 297 33.02 -15.76 1.47
C ALA A 297 33.91 -15.89 2.72
N ASP A 298 34.55 -14.80 3.15
CA ASP A 298 35.38 -14.74 4.37
C ASP A 298 34.55 -14.53 5.66
N GLY A 299 33.22 -14.42 5.55
CA GLY A 299 32.30 -14.18 6.65
C GLY A 299 32.14 -12.71 7.05
N LYS A 300 32.89 -11.78 6.44
CA LYS A 300 32.70 -10.34 6.66
C LYS A 300 31.52 -9.82 5.87
N ASN A 301 30.99 -8.67 6.30
CA ASN A 301 29.96 -7.96 5.55
C ASN A 301 30.62 -7.07 4.48
N MET A 302 30.09 -7.10 3.26
CA MET A 302 30.41 -6.12 2.22
C MET A 302 30.02 -4.72 2.69
N SER A 303 30.81 -3.70 2.33
CA SER A 303 30.50 -2.34 2.78
C SER A 303 29.23 -1.81 2.10
N PRO A 304 28.42 -0.97 2.78
CA PRO A 304 27.23 -0.40 2.18
C PRO A 304 27.50 0.37 0.88
N ILE A 305 28.63 1.07 0.80
CA ILE A 305 29.03 1.85 -0.38
C ILE A 305 29.28 0.94 -1.59
N GLU A 306 29.94 -0.21 -1.38
CA GLU A 306 30.18 -1.20 -2.44
C GLU A 306 28.88 -1.85 -2.91
N ILE A 307 27.93 -2.08 -2.01
CA ILE A 307 26.60 -2.61 -2.34
C ILE A 307 25.82 -1.60 -3.18
N GLU A 308 25.69 -0.35 -2.71
CA GLU A 308 24.92 0.70 -3.42
C GLU A 308 25.45 0.98 -4.82
N LYS A 309 26.77 0.87 -5.03
CA LYS A 309 27.38 1.07 -6.35
C LYS A 309 26.98 0.00 -7.37
N GLN A 310 26.66 -1.21 -6.90
CA GLN A 310 26.31 -2.35 -7.75
C GLN A 310 24.81 -2.48 -7.99
N LEU A 311 23.99 -2.01 -7.03
CA LEU A 311 22.55 -2.15 -7.08
C LEU A 311 21.94 -1.42 -8.30
N PRO A 312 20.96 -2.04 -8.99
CA PRO A 312 20.20 -1.38 -10.03
C PRO A 312 19.43 -0.18 -9.50
N ARG A 313 19.21 0.83 -10.34
CA ARG A 313 18.42 2.02 -10.00
C ARG A 313 17.21 2.16 -10.91
N LEU A 314 16.05 2.54 -10.39
CA LEU A 314 14.89 2.86 -11.23
C LEU A 314 15.11 4.22 -11.89
N THR A 315 15.10 4.25 -13.23
CA THR A 315 15.29 5.49 -14.00
C THR A 315 14.05 5.95 -14.74
N SER A 316 13.15 5.04 -15.10
CA SER A 316 11.82 5.40 -15.60
C SER A 316 10.78 4.36 -15.25
N ALA A 317 9.52 4.79 -15.19
CA ALA A 317 8.37 3.91 -15.09
C ALA A 317 7.12 4.65 -15.58
N LYS A 318 6.02 3.93 -15.79
CA LYS A 318 4.70 4.52 -16.02
C LYS A 318 3.86 4.38 -14.76
N LEU A 319 3.43 5.50 -14.19
CA LEU A 319 2.49 5.52 -13.09
C LEU A 319 1.07 5.60 -13.63
N ARG A 320 0.31 4.54 -13.42
CA ARG A 320 -1.10 4.47 -13.75
C ARG A 320 -1.92 4.89 -12.54
N LEU A 321 -2.72 5.93 -12.68
CA LEU A 321 -3.68 6.39 -11.68
C LEU A 321 -5.09 6.05 -12.16
N HIS A 322 -5.85 5.31 -11.37
CA HIS A 322 -7.28 5.17 -11.56
C HIS A 322 -7.97 6.29 -10.78
N ILE A 323 -8.51 7.26 -11.50
CA ILE A 323 -9.14 8.45 -10.95
C ILE A 323 -10.64 8.35 -11.15
N VAL A 324 -11.40 8.54 -10.07
CA VAL A 324 -12.84 8.33 -10.06
C VAL A 324 -13.56 9.55 -9.51
N ARG A 325 -14.78 9.77 -10.01
CA ARG A 325 -15.71 10.78 -9.54
C ARG A 325 -17.10 10.15 -9.46
N ARG A 326 -17.64 9.94 -8.26
CA ARG A 326 -18.93 9.26 -8.07
C ARG A 326 -20.14 10.10 -8.48
N GLU A 327 -20.04 11.41 -8.33
CA GLU A 327 -21.09 12.37 -8.69
C GLU A 327 -20.42 13.59 -9.30
N LYS A 328 -21.07 14.25 -10.27
CA LYS A 328 -20.48 15.41 -10.98
C LYS A 328 -20.15 16.59 -10.05
N LEU A 329 -20.80 16.67 -8.89
CA LEU A 329 -20.56 17.70 -7.88
C LEU A 329 -19.41 17.35 -6.92
N ARG A 330 -18.92 16.10 -6.96
CA ARG A 330 -17.79 15.65 -6.15
C ARG A 330 -16.48 15.91 -6.89
N ARG A 331 -15.42 16.10 -6.14
CA ARG A 331 -14.06 16.18 -6.70
C ARG A 331 -13.64 14.81 -7.24
N TRP A 332 -12.79 14.82 -8.26
CA TRP A 332 -12.06 13.63 -8.66
C TRP A 332 -11.09 13.22 -7.56
N THR A 333 -10.89 11.92 -7.45
CA THR A 333 -10.06 11.32 -6.39
C THR A 333 -9.26 10.16 -6.98
N VAL A 334 -8.05 9.95 -6.46
CA VAL A 334 -7.25 8.78 -6.82
C VAL A 334 -7.82 7.58 -6.07
N TYR A 335 -8.33 6.60 -6.82
CA TYR A 335 -8.91 5.38 -6.28
C TYR A 335 -7.89 4.24 -6.19
N HIS A 336 -7.04 4.13 -7.21
CA HIS A 336 -6.00 3.12 -7.30
C HIS A 336 -4.78 3.70 -8.01
N MET A 337 -3.61 3.12 -7.75
CA MET A 337 -2.37 3.46 -8.43
C MET A 337 -1.62 2.17 -8.80
N SER A 338 -0.80 2.18 -9.82
CA SER A 338 0.09 1.06 -10.14
C SER A 338 1.32 1.54 -10.90
N ILE A 339 2.46 0.88 -10.68
CA ILE A 339 3.69 1.14 -11.43
C ILE A 339 3.79 0.10 -12.54
N LEU A 340 3.94 0.58 -13.77
CA LEU A 340 4.02 -0.20 -15.00
C LEU A 340 5.35 0.07 -15.69
N GLU A 341 5.79 -0.89 -16.51
CA GLU A 341 6.96 -0.75 -17.38
C GLU A 341 8.20 -0.14 -16.66
N PRO A 342 8.60 -0.64 -15.47
CA PRO A 342 9.75 -0.06 -14.80
C PRO A 342 11.02 -0.38 -15.59
N VAL A 343 11.89 0.60 -15.74
CA VAL A 343 13.21 0.46 -16.38
C VAL A 343 14.26 0.71 -15.32
N LEU A 344 15.09 -0.30 -15.09
CA LEU A 344 16.24 -0.21 -14.21
C LEU A 344 17.48 0.17 -15.03
N THR A 345 18.39 0.90 -14.41
CA THR A 345 19.75 1.11 -14.91
C THR A 345 20.70 0.28 -14.04
N LEU A 346 21.47 -0.60 -14.67
CA LEU A 346 22.46 -1.45 -13.99
C LEU A 346 23.77 -0.66 -13.78
N ALA A 347 24.68 -1.22 -12.98
CA ALA A 347 25.96 -0.57 -12.64
C ALA A 347 26.87 -0.31 -13.86
N ASP A 348 26.68 -1.03 -14.97
CA ASP A 348 27.38 -0.81 -16.24
C ASP A 348 26.70 0.23 -17.15
N GLY A 349 25.60 0.84 -16.69
CA GLY A 349 24.81 1.83 -17.43
C GLY A 349 23.78 1.22 -18.38
N THR A 350 23.69 -0.11 -18.49
CA THR A 350 22.69 -0.75 -19.33
C THR A 350 21.27 -0.56 -18.77
N GLN A 351 20.30 -0.40 -19.68
CA GLN A 351 18.89 -0.33 -19.31
C GLN A 351 18.29 -1.74 -19.31
N PHE A 352 17.62 -2.07 -18.22
CA PHE A 352 16.97 -3.35 -17.99
C PHE A 352 15.46 -3.11 -17.79
N PRO A 353 14.65 -3.22 -18.86
CA PRO A 353 13.20 -3.09 -18.75
C PRO A 353 12.63 -4.32 -18.04
N LEU A 354 11.89 -4.10 -16.96
CA LEU A 354 11.17 -5.15 -16.26
C LEU A 354 9.78 -5.37 -16.89
N PRO A 355 9.30 -6.63 -16.94
CA PRO A 355 7.95 -6.90 -17.41
C PRO A 355 6.91 -6.21 -16.52
N SER A 356 5.92 -5.58 -17.14
CA SER A 356 4.84 -4.89 -16.42
C SER A 356 4.16 -5.81 -15.42
N TYR A 357 4.18 -5.38 -14.16
CA TYR A 357 3.51 -6.05 -13.05
C TYR A 357 1.99 -5.97 -13.21
N LYS A 358 1.32 -7.12 -13.14
CA LYS A 358 -0.11 -7.20 -12.82
C LYS A 358 -0.22 -7.63 -11.35
N PRO A 359 -0.89 -6.87 -10.47
CA PRO A 359 -1.04 -7.28 -9.07
C PRO A 359 -1.73 -8.65 -8.96
N PRO A 360 -1.24 -9.55 -8.08
CA PRO A 360 -1.72 -10.92 -7.96
C PRO A 360 -3.10 -11.03 -7.29
N SER A 361 -3.61 -9.98 -6.65
CA SER A 361 -4.84 -10.03 -5.87
C SER A 361 -5.88 -8.99 -6.32
N GLY A 362 -6.73 -9.41 -7.28
CA GLY A 362 -8.14 -8.98 -7.38
C GLY A 362 -8.41 -7.52 -7.71
N GLU A 363 -9.03 -7.29 -8.87
CA GLU A 363 -9.30 -5.97 -9.49
C GLU A 363 -8.03 -5.32 -10.04
N ALA A 364 -7.46 -5.97 -11.06
CA ALA A 364 -6.62 -5.24 -12.00
C ALA A 364 -7.37 -3.98 -12.43
N VAL A 365 -6.69 -2.82 -12.45
CA VAL A 365 -7.21 -1.65 -13.16
C VAL A 365 -7.61 -2.16 -14.54
N PRO A 366 -8.89 -2.04 -14.95
CA PRO A 366 -9.38 -2.67 -16.17
C PRO A 366 -8.43 -2.33 -17.31
N ASP A 367 -8.00 -3.34 -18.08
CA ASP A 367 -7.24 -3.03 -19.28
C ASP A 367 -8.14 -2.14 -20.13
N PRO A 368 -7.69 -0.93 -20.51
CA PRO A 368 -8.55 -0.04 -21.28
C PRO A 368 -8.99 -0.68 -22.61
N LYS A 369 -8.19 -1.61 -23.16
CA LYS A 369 -8.55 -2.37 -24.36
C LYS A 369 -9.69 -3.35 -24.09
N GLU A 370 -9.61 -4.12 -22.99
CA GLU A 370 -10.67 -5.05 -22.58
C GLU A 370 -11.97 -4.32 -22.22
N SER A 371 -11.86 -3.07 -21.75
CA SER A 371 -13.01 -2.22 -21.38
C SER A 371 -13.67 -1.53 -22.56
N ALA A 372 -12.98 -1.43 -23.71
CA ALA A 372 -13.51 -0.81 -24.93
C ALA A 372 -14.27 -1.81 -25.82
N GLU A 373 -14.00 -3.12 -25.66
CA GLU A 373 -14.59 -4.22 -26.43
C GLU A 373 -15.85 -4.83 -25.78
N ARG A 374 -16.17 -4.45 -24.54
CA ARG A 374 -17.42 -4.78 -23.84
C ARG A 374 -18.35 -3.58 -23.81
#